data_AF-A0A7R8CW43-F1
#
_entry.id   AF-A0A7R8CW43-F1
#
_cell.length_a   1.000
_cell.length_b   1.000
_cell.length_c   1.000
_cell.angle_alpha   90.00
_cell.angle_beta   90.00
_cell.angle_gamma   90.00
#
_symmetry.space_group_name_H-M   'P 1'
#
loop_
_entity.id
_entity.type
_entity.pdbx_description
1 polymer ?
#
loop_
_entity_poly.entity_id
_entity_poly.type
_entity_poly.pdbx_seq_one_letter_code
_entity_poly.pdbx_strand_id
1 'polypeptide(L)'
;MCSESPQNLKALMTTGLKIQWEIENSGKPQQELQDRIQQGILILEDATRLVSILDIFSPNEIKEEIQTDHLPYLLLPALLGNLNIRRVSDNRVGVLKVSRIYYEDFLQRLNDYEIIDFVAPKIDENIDDNPPGPSGPPNIPAMNADREEKIRKYKQKKDTRGGYSPVAFLGFFRLHQR
;
A
#
# COMPACT_ATOMS: atom_id res chain seq x y z
N MET A 1 -7.68 19.02 20.75
CA MET A 1 -7.91 17.60 21.09
C MET A 1 -8.92 17.06 20.10
N CYS A 2 -8.47 16.36 19.06
CA CYS A 2 -9.38 15.67 18.14
C CYS A 2 -10.00 14.50 18.90
N SER A 3 -11.33 14.43 18.94
CA SER A 3 -12.05 13.33 19.56
C SER A 3 -11.65 12.01 18.90
N GLU A 4 -11.33 11.02 19.73
CA GLU A 4 -11.03 9.65 19.30
C GLU A 4 -12.35 8.94 19.02
N SER A 5 -12.95 9.21 17.85
CA SER A 5 -14.23 8.64 17.45
C SER A 5 -14.15 7.87 16.13
N PRO A 6 -15.02 6.87 15.90
CA PRO A 6 -15.10 6.15 14.63
C PRO A 6 -15.36 7.07 13.43
N GLN A 7 -16.13 8.15 13.62
CA GLN A 7 -16.37 9.14 12.57
C GLN A 7 -15.08 9.85 12.16
N ASN A 8 -14.20 10.12 13.12
CA ASN A 8 -12.90 10.72 12.86
C ASN A 8 -11.99 9.76 12.06
N LEU A 9 -11.98 8.47 12.42
CA LEU A 9 -11.23 7.45 11.67
C LEU A 9 -11.70 7.34 10.20
N LYS A 10 -13.02 7.32 9.96
CA LYS A 10 -13.58 7.30 8.60
C LYS A 10 -13.16 8.54 7.80
N ALA A 11 -13.13 9.71 8.44
CA ALA A 11 -12.69 10.96 7.80
C ALA A 11 -11.20 10.94 7.44
N LEU A 12 -10.34 10.45 8.33
CA LEU A 12 -8.90 10.29 8.07
C LEU A 12 -8.66 9.34 6.89
N MET A 13 -9.30 8.16 6.90
CA MET A 13 -9.17 7.18 5.83
C MET A 13 -9.63 7.75 4.48
N THR A 14 -10.79 8.41 4.45
CA THR A 14 -11.31 9.06 3.24
C THR A 14 -10.34 10.12 2.71
N THR A 15 -9.75 10.91 3.62
CA THR A 15 -8.79 11.96 3.25
C THR A 15 -7.48 11.36 2.73
N GLY A 16 -6.96 10.31 3.37
CA GLY A 16 -5.76 9.60 2.93
C GLY A 16 -5.93 8.98 1.54
N LEU A 17 -7.08 8.35 1.26
CA LEU A 17 -7.41 7.81 -0.07
C LEU A 17 -7.52 8.91 -1.13
N LYS A 18 -8.11 10.06 -0.79
CA LYS A 18 -8.15 11.22 -1.69
C LYS A 18 -6.74 11.71 -2.04
N ILE A 19 -5.86 11.79 -1.04
CA ILE A 19 -4.45 12.19 -1.24
C ILE A 19 -3.72 11.20 -2.15
N GLN A 20 -3.90 9.89 -1.92
CA GLN A 20 -3.35 8.85 -2.78
C GLN A 20 -3.78 9.03 -4.25
N TRP A 21 -5.08 9.23 -4.48
CA TRP A 21 -5.61 9.46 -5.82
C TRP A 21 -5.04 10.73 -6.46
N GLU A 22 -4.92 11.83 -5.71
CA GLU A 22 -4.31 13.07 -6.19
C GLU A 22 -2.84 12.86 -6.58
N ILE A 23 -2.06 12.13 -5.77
CA ILE A 23 -0.65 11.83 -6.05
C ILE A 23 -0.50 10.98 -7.31
N GLU A 24 -1.41 10.05 -7.56
CA GLU A 24 -1.37 9.18 -8.74
C GLU A 24 -1.83 9.84 -10.03
N ASN A 25 -2.72 10.83 -9.95
CA ASN A 25 -3.40 11.39 -11.12
C ASN A 25 -3.09 12.87 -11.35
N SER A 26 -2.30 13.52 -10.50
CA SER A 26 -1.94 14.93 -10.68
C SER A 26 -0.65 15.09 -11.50
N GLY A 27 -0.63 16.12 -12.35
CA GLY A 27 0.59 16.63 -12.99
C GLY A 27 1.23 17.75 -12.17
N LYS A 28 1.15 17.70 -10.84
CA LYS A 28 1.64 18.76 -9.95
C LYS A 28 3.17 18.85 -9.97
N PRO A 29 3.75 20.04 -9.69
CA PRO A 29 5.19 20.18 -9.49
C PRO A 29 5.70 19.26 -8.39
N GLN A 30 6.95 18.83 -8.49
CA GLN A 30 7.56 17.86 -7.56
C GLN A 30 7.46 18.31 -6.10
N GLN A 31 7.69 19.60 -5.81
CA GLN A 31 7.66 20.12 -4.45
C GLN A 31 6.25 20.02 -3.82
N GLU A 32 5.21 20.47 -4.53
CA GLU A 32 3.82 20.31 -4.07
C GLU A 32 3.45 18.84 -3.87
N LEU A 33 3.97 17.95 -4.73
CA LEU A 33 3.75 16.52 -4.60
C LEU A 33 4.38 15.95 -3.32
N GLN A 34 5.60 16.39 -2.98
CA GLN A 34 6.27 15.97 -1.74
C GLN A 34 5.53 16.46 -0.49
N ASP A 35 5.04 17.69 -0.48
CA ASP A 35 4.23 18.22 0.61
C ASP A 35 2.95 17.41 0.80
N ARG A 36 2.31 17.04 -0.32
CA ARG A 36 1.08 16.24 -0.31
C ARG A 36 1.33 14.80 0.13
N ILE A 37 2.46 14.20 -0.27
CA ILE A 37 2.91 12.89 0.21
C ILE A 37 3.11 12.93 1.73
N GLN A 38 3.82 13.94 2.25
CA GLN A 38 4.08 14.07 3.68
C GLN A 38 2.76 14.24 4.47
N GLN A 39 1.84 15.06 3.96
CA GLN A 39 0.52 15.21 4.56
C GLN A 39 -0.27 13.89 4.57
N GLY A 40 -0.23 13.12 3.48
CA GLY A 40 -0.90 11.82 3.38
C GLY A 40 -0.35 10.82 4.39
N ILE A 41 0.97 10.80 4.59
CA ILE A 41 1.63 9.92 5.58
C ILE A 41 1.10 10.24 6.98
N LEU A 42 1.14 11.50 7.40
CA LEU A 42 0.68 11.91 8.74
C LEU A 42 -0.79 11.52 8.98
N ILE A 43 -1.66 11.73 7.99
CA ILE A 43 -3.09 11.39 8.08
C ILE A 43 -3.32 9.88 8.24
N LEU A 44 -2.55 9.07 7.51
CA LEU A 44 -2.67 7.61 7.56
C LEU A 44 -2.00 7.02 8.82
N GLU A 45 -0.96 7.66 9.35
CA GLU A 45 -0.38 7.32 10.65
C GLU A 45 -1.37 7.59 11.78
N ASP A 46 -2.05 8.75 11.76
CA ASP A 46 -3.14 9.06 12.70
C ASP A 46 -4.29 8.06 12.61
N ALA A 47 -4.66 7.64 11.39
CA ALA A 47 -5.67 6.60 11.19
C ALA A 47 -5.23 5.26 11.77
N THR A 48 -3.96 4.87 11.57
CA THR A 48 -3.38 3.64 12.13
C THR A 48 -3.39 3.66 13.66
N ARG A 49 -3.05 4.81 14.26
CA ARG A 49 -3.14 5.01 15.71
C ARG A 49 -4.58 4.84 16.21
N LEU A 50 -5.56 5.44 15.53
CA LEU A 50 -6.97 5.30 15.91
C LEU A 50 -7.48 3.86 15.76
N VAL A 51 -7.07 3.14 14.72
CA VAL A 51 -7.39 1.70 14.57
C VAL A 51 -6.91 0.89 15.76
N SER A 52 -5.70 1.18 16.25
CA SER A 52 -5.15 0.52 17.44
C SER A 52 -5.88 0.91 18.72
N ILE A 53 -6.29 2.17 18.88
CA ILE A 53 -7.01 2.64 20.08
C ILE A 53 -8.44 2.10 20.13
N LEU A 54 -9.09 2.02 18.97
CA LEU A 54 -10.45 1.51 18.84
C LEU A 54 -10.50 -0.03 18.82
N ASP A 55 -9.35 -0.70 18.87
CA ASP A 55 -9.19 -2.16 18.87
C ASP A 55 -10.01 -2.84 17.76
N ILE A 56 -9.92 -2.28 16.55
CA ILE A 56 -10.74 -2.70 15.39
C ILE A 56 -10.36 -4.10 14.88
N PHE A 57 -9.14 -4.54 15.18
CA PHE A 57 -8.55 -5.75 14.66
C PHE A 57 -7.95 -6.56 15.81
N SER A 58 -8.43 -7.78 16.01
CA SER A 58 -7.83 -8.73 16.94
C SER A 58 -6.96 -9.76 16.20
N PRO A 59 -5.79 -10.13 16.73
CA PRO A 59 -4.89 -11.13 16.11
C PRO A 59 -5.49 -12.53 15.95
N ASN A 60 -6.60 -12.84 16.62
CA ASN A 60 -7.24 -14.16 16.61
C ASN A 60 -8.50 -14.20 15.74
N GLU A 61 -8.81 -13.14 15.00
CA GLU A 61 -9.99 -13.06 14.14
C GLU A 61 -9.72 -13.65 12.75
N ILE A 62 -10.71 -14.37 12.20
CA ILE A 62 -10.71 -14.82 10.81
C ILE A 62 -11.45 -13.82 9.91
N LYS A 63 -11.27 -13.90 8.57
CA LYS A 63 -11.93 -12.97 7.63
C LYS A 63 -13.44 -12.82 7.82
N GLU A 64 -14.15 -13.87 8.23
CA GLU A 64 -15.60 -13.85 8.47
C GLU A 64 -16.02 -13.00 9.67
N GLU A 65 -15.09 -12.71 10.59
CA GLU A 65 -15.34 -11.94 11.81
C GLU A 65 -15.10 -10.43 11.61
N ILE A 66 -14.49 -10.03 10.50
CA ILE A 66 -14.25 -8.63 10.18
C ILE A 66 -15.55 -7.97 9.70
N GLN A 67 -15.97 -6.90 10.38
CA GLN A 67 -17.08 -6.08 9.90
C GLN A 67 -16.75 -5.46 8.54
N THR A 68 -17.71 -5.48 7.60
CA THR A 68 -17.52 -4.91 6.26
C THR A 68 -17.00 -3.47 6.27
N ASP A 69 -17.44 -2.68 7.25
CA ASP A 69 -17.02 -1.28 7.43
C ASP A 69 -15.57 -1.13 7.92
N HIS A 70 -14.97 -2.22 8.44
CA HIS A 70 -13.59 -2.26 8.93
C HIS A 70 -12.59 -2.74 7.88
N LEU A 71 -13.04 -3.49 6.87
CA LEU A 71 -12.19 -3.97 5.77
C LEU A 71 -11.28 -2.91 5.15
N PRO A 72 -11.72 -1.64 4.92
CA PRO A 72 -10.84 -0.64 4.33
C PRO A 72 -9.59 -0.35 5.17
N TYR A 73 -9.68 -0.51 6.50
CA TYR A 73 -8.57 -0.20 7.41
C TYR A 73 -7.45 -1.25 7.36
N LEU A 74 -7.71 -2.45 6.83
CA LEU A 74 -6.66 -3.45 6.53
C LEU A 74 -5.64 -2.91 5.53
N LEU A 75 -6.03 -1.94 4.69
CA LEU A 75 -5.18 -1.36 3.66
C LEU A 75 -4.20 -0.31 4.18
N LEU A 76 -4.35 0.17 5.42
CA LEU A 76 -3.53 1.26 5.97
C LEU A 76 -2.01 1.04 5.80
N PRO A 77 -1.45 -0.14 6.11
CA PRO A 77 -0.01 -0.37 5.92
C PRO A 77 0.37 -0.30 4.44
N ALA A 78 -0.40 -0.90 3.52
CA ALA A 78 -0.13 -0.82 2.09
C ALA A 78 -0.17 0.62 1.54
N LEU A 79 -1.10 1.45 2.03
CA LEU A 79 -1.21 2.85 1.66
C LEU A 79 0.00 3.65 2.18
N LEU A 80 0.43 3.41 3.42
CA LEU A 80 1.63 4.02 4.00
C LEU A 80 2.90 3.61 3.26
N GLY A 81 3.03 2.33 2.91
CA GLY A 81 4.13 1.82 2.09
C GLY A 81 4.19 2.51 0.73
N ASN A 82 3.03 2.73 0.09
CA ASN A 82 2.94 3.39 -1.21
C ASN A 82 3.28 4.89 -1.16
N LEU A 83 2.91 5.61 -0.10
CA LEU A 83 3.33 7.01 0.05
C LEU A 83 4.83 7.11 0.37
N ASN A 84 5.32 6.27 1.28
CA ASN A 84 6.72 6.29 1.69
C ASN A 84 7.66 6.04 0.51
N ILE A 85 7.38 5.06 -0.36
CA ILE A 85 8.24 4.77 -1.52
C ILE A 85 8.35 5.94 -2.51
N ARG A 86 7.40 6.88 -2.50
CA ARG A 86 7.37 8.06 -3.39
C ARG A 86 8.10 9.28 -2.81
N ARG A 87 8.58 9.20 -1.58
CA ARG A 87 9.38 10.28 -0.96
C ARG A 87 10.71 10.45 -1.68
N VAL A 88 11.06 11.70 -1.95
CA VAL A 88 12.41 12.09 -2.36
C VAL A 88 13.26 12.24 -1.12
N SER A 89 14.38 11.53 -1.06
CA SER A 89 15.32 11.54 0.05
C SER A 89 16.70 11.13 -0.45
N ASP A 90 17.73 11.72 0.13
CA ASP A 90 19.13 11.33 -0.10
C ASP A 90 19.41 9.91 0.42
N ASN A 91 18.68 9.47 1.46
CA ASN A 91 18.75 8.11 1.96
C ASN A 91 17.70 7.21 1.28
N ARG A 92 17.91 6.92 -0.01
CA ARG A 92 16.95 6.10 -0.77
C ARG A 92 16.78 4.70 -0.20
N VAL A 93 17.85 4.10 0.32
CA VAL A 93 17.82 2.76 0.93
C VAL A 93 16.90 2.77 2.17
N GLY A 94 17.02 3.77 3.04
CA GLY A 94 16.15 3.91 4.21
C GLY A 94 14.67 4.03 3.84
N VAL A 95 14.36 4.81 2.80
CA VAL A 95 12.98 4.93 2.29
C VAL A 95 12.43 3.59 1.81
N LEU A 96 13.24 2.80 1.09
CA LEU A 96 12.84 1.48 0.62
C LEU A 96 12.63 0.50 1.78
N LYS A 97 13.50 0.52 2.80
CA LYS A 97 13.35 -0.31 4.00
C LYS A 97 12.06 0.00 4.75
N VAL A 98 11.74 1.28 4.97
CA VAL A 98 10.49 1.69 5.61
C VAL A 98 9.28 1.24 4.79
N SER A 99 9.28 1.46 3.47
CA SER A 99 8.19 1.02 2.60
C SER A 99 8.01 -0.50 2.62
N ARG A 100 9.11 -1.26 2.65
CA ARG A 100 9.10 -2.72 2.76
C ARG A 100 8.43 -3.18 4.05
N ILE A 101 8.79 -2.61 5.21
CA ILE A 101 8.18 -2.96 6.51
C ILE A 101 6.66 -2.80 6.45
N TYR A 102 6.16 -1.71 5.87
CA TYR A 102 4.72 -1.49 5.71
C TYR A 102 4.03 -2.53 4.81
N TYR A 103 4.70 -2.96 3.73
CA TYR A 103 4.13 -4.00 2.86
C TYR A 103 4.19 -5.39 3.50
N GLU A 104 5.23 -5.68 4.28
CA GLU A 104 5.31 -6.93 5.05
C GLU A 104 4.20 -6.98 6.11
N ASP A 105 3.97 -5.89 6.86
CA ASP A 105 2.85 -5.79 7.81
C ASP A 105 1.49 -5.99 7.12
N PHE A 106 1.29 -5.38 5.95
CA PHE A 106 0.06 -5.59 5.17
C PHE A 106 -0.15 -7.05 4.79
N LEU A 107 0.88 -7.70 4.24
CA LEU A 107 0.77 -9.09 3.77
C LEU A 107 0.63 -10.06 4.93
N GLN A 108 1.34 -9.84 6.03
CA GLN A 108 1.18 -10.62 7.25
C GLN A 108 -0.24 -10.51 7.78
N ARG A 109 -0.78 -9.29 7.86
CA ARG A 109 -2.17 -9.07 8.28
C ARG A 109 -3.16 -9.79 7.38
N LEU A 110 -3.01 -9.74 6.06
CA LEU A 110 -3.88 -10.50 5.15
C LEU A 110 -3.78 -12.03 5.34
N ASN A 111 -2.62 -12.52 5.74
CA ASN A 111 -2.40 -13.94 6.05
C ASN A 111 -3.08 -14.32 7.39
N ASP A 112 -2.90 -13.50 8.42
CA ASP A 112 -3.46 -13.72 9.77
C ASP A 112 -5.00 -13.82 9.71
N TYR A 113 -5.64 -13.01 8.87
CA TYR A 113 -7.08 -13.04 8.64
C TYR A 113 -7.54 -14.07 7.60
N GLU A 114 -6.65 -14.93 7.08
CA GLU A 114 -6.96 -15.94 6.05
C GLU A 114 -7.60 -15.36 4.77
N ILE A 115 -7.22 -14.12 4.41
CA ILE A 115 -7.67 -13.44 3.18
C ILE A 115 -6.84 -13.93 1.98
N ILE A 116 -5.57 -14.27 2.20
CA ILE A 116 -4.66 -14.77 1.19
C ILE A 116 -3.95 -16.04 1.66
N ASP A 117 -3.69 -16.97 0.74
CA ASP A 117 -2.89 -18.17 0.98
C ASP A 117 -1.39 -17.94 0.70
N PHE A 118 -0.96 -16.68 0.68
CA PHE A 118 0.41 -16.30 0.36
C PHE A 118 1.20 -16.02 1.63
N VAL A 119 2.32 -16.72 1.79
CA VAL A 119 3.31 -16.43 2.82
C VAL A 119 4.41 -15.57 2.19
N ALA A 120 4.54 -14.33 2.69
CA ALA A 120 5.60 -13.45 2.23
C ALA A 120 6.97 -14.09 2.54
N PRO A 121 7.88 -14.20 1.55
CA PRO A 121 9.22 -14.72 1.79
C PRO A 121 9.93 -13.79 2.79
N LYS A 122 10.39 -14.35 3.91
CA LYS A 122 11.22 -13.62 4.88
C LYS A 122 12.58 -13.35 4.23
N ILE A 123 12.84 -12.11 3.82
CA ILE A 123 14.15 -11.73 3.28
C ILE A 123 15.05 -11.40 4.47
N ASP A 124 16.07 -12.23 4.67
CA ASP A 124 17.06 -12.09 5.73
C ASP A 124 17.81 -10.76 5.56
N GLU A 125 17.86 -9.96 6.63
CA GLU A 125 18.51 -8.65 6.65
C GLU A 125 20.04 -8.75 6.49
N ASN A 126 20.59 -9.97 6.59
CA ASN A 126 22.02 -10.27 6.44
C ASN A 126 22.41 -10.65 5.01
N ILE A 127 21.49 -10.65 4.05
CA ILE A 127 21.86 -10.83 2.63
C ILE A 127 22.52 -9.53 2.17
N ASP A 128 23.81 -9.62 1.80
CA ASP A 128 24.56 -8.54 1.18
C ASP A 128 23.73 -7.97 0.01
N ASP A 129 23.29 -6.70 0.14
CA ASP A 129 22.46 -5.97 -0.83
C ASP A 129 23.19 -5.72 -2.17
N ASN A 130 24.39 -6.28 -2.36
CA ASN A 130 25.01 -6.37 -3.67
C ASN A 130 24.14 -7.27 -4.56
N PRO A 131 23.46 -6.72 -5.58
CA PRO A 131 22.91 -7.57 -6.62
C PRO A 131 24.08 -8.38 -7.19
N PRO A 132 23.96 -9.70 -7.39
CA PRO A 132 24.98 -10.43 -8.12
C PRO A 132 25.16 -9.71 -9.46
N GLY A 133 26.32 -9.07 -9.63
CA GLY A 133 26.69 -8.46 -10.90
C GLY A 133 26.57 -9.51 -12.01
N PRO A 134 26.31 -9.12 -13.26
CA PRO A 134 26.05 -10.06 -14.34
C PRO A 134 27.20 -11.06 -14.42
N SER A 135 26.95 -12.28 -13.95
CA SER A 135 27.91 -13.36 -13.92
C SER A 135 27.84 -14.06 -15.26
N GLY A 136 28.65 -13.58 -16.19
CA GLY A 136 28.86 -14.22 -17.48
C GLY A 136 28.17 -13.53 -18.67
N PRO A 137 28.41 -14.06 -19.88
CA PRO A 137 27.93 -13.48 -21.13
C PRO A 137 26.39 -13.44 -21.18
N PRO A 138 25.80 -12.41 -21.83
CA PRO A 138 24.36 -12.20 -21.85
C PRO A 138 23.61 -13.42 -22.39
N ASN A 139 22.75 -13.99 -21.55
CA ASN A 139 21.89 -15.12 -21.89
C ASN A 139 20.61 -14.60 -22.59
N ILE A 140 20.66 -14.48 -23.91
CA ILE A 140 19.57 -13.95 -24.76
C ILE A 140 18.21 -14.65 -24.49
N PRO A 141 18.13 -15.99 -24.34
CA PRO A 141 16.90 -16.66 -23.93
C PRO A 141 16.30 -16.17 -22.60
N ALA A 142 17.13 -15.98 -21.56
CA ALA A 142 16.67 -15.49 -20.27
C ALA A 142 16.14 -14.05 -20.35
N MET A 143 16.80 -13.20 -21.14
CA MET A 143 16.36 -11.81 -21.37
C MET A 143 15.01 -11.73 -22.11
N ASN A 144 14.75 -12.67 -23.04
CA ASN A 144 13.47 -12.75 -23.74
C ASN A 144 12.36 -13.21 -22.79
N ALA A 145 12.62 -14.19 -21.93
CA ALA A 145 11.67 -14.64 -20.91
C ALA A 145 11.31 -13.52 -19.92
N ASP A 146 12.30 -12.77 -19.43
CA ASP A 146 12.08 -11.60 -18.56
C ASP A 146 11.23 -10.52 -19.25
N ARG A 147 11.46 -10.29 -20.55
CA ARG A 147 10.69 -9.34 -21.35
C ARG A 147 9.24 -9.80 -21.50
N GLU A 148 9.02 -11.07 -21.82
CA GLU A 148 7.69 -11.66 -21.94
C GLU A 148 6.92 -11.64 -20.61
N GLU A 149 7.60 -11.92 -19.50
CA GLU A 149 7.00 -11.86 -18.17
C GLU A 149 6.59 -10.43 -17.79
N LYS A 150 7.43 -9.43 -18.09
CA LYS A 150 7.08 -8.00 -17.93
C LYS A 150 5.87 -7.60 -18.76
N ILE A 151 5.78 -8.07 -20.01
CA ILE A 151 4.62 -7.82 -20.88
C ILE A 151 3.36 -8.46 -20.29
N ARG A 152 3.44 -9.72 -19.83
CA ARG A 152 2.32 -10.44 -19.22
C ARG A 152 1.82 -9.73 -17.96
N LYS A 153 2.72 -9.34 -17.06
CA LYS A 153 2.42 -8.57 -15.84
C LYS A 153 1.76 -7.22 -16.17
N TYR A 154 2.24 -6.52 -17.19
CA TYR A 154 1.63 -5.27 -17.64
C TYR A 154 0.20 -5.47 -18.18
N LYS A 155 -0.03 -6.52 -18.99
CA LYS A 155 -1.36 -6.87 -19.51
C LYS A 155 -2.34 -7.22 -18.38
N GLN A 156 -1.95 -8.09 -17.47
CA GLN A 156 -2.77 -8.41 -16.28
C GLN A 156 -3.10 -7.14 -15.47
N LYS A 157 -2.11 -6.28 -15.19
CA LYS A 157 -2.33 -5.02 -14.46
C LYS A 157 -3.26 -4.06 -15.22
N LYS A 158 -3.34 -4.15 -16.55
CA LYS A 158 -4.27 -3.36 -17.38
C LYS A 158 -5.69 -3.94 -17.33
N ASP A 159 -5.83 -5.27 -17.41
CA ASP A 159 -7.13 -5.96 -17.41
C ASP A 159 -7.81 -5.87 -16.04
N THR A 160 -7.07 -6.06 -14.93
CA THR A 160 -7.63 -5.88 -13.57
C THR A 160 -8.07 -4.43 -13.33
N ARG A 161 -7.34 -3.45 -13.88
CA ARG A 161 -7.74 -2.02 -13.82
C ARG A 161 -8.92 -1.69 -14.74
N GLY A 162 -9.16 -2.46 -15.79
CA GLY A 162 -10.35 -2.33 -16.64
C GLY A 162 -11.63 -2.75 -15.91
N GLY A 163 -11.54 -3.72 -14.99
CA GLY A 163 -12.65 -4.15 -14.14
C GLY A 163 -12.89 -3.27 -12.91
N TYR A 164 -11.84 -2.63 -12.38
CA TYR A 164 -11.92 -1.71 -11.24
C TYR A 164 -11.61 -0.27 -11.67
N SER A 165 -12.66 0.53 -11.88
CA SER A 165 -12.53 1.98 -11.99
C SER A 165 -12.35 2.60 -10.59
N PRO A 166 -11.25 3.34 -10.33
CA PRO A 166 -11.10 4.12 -9.09
C PRO A 166 -12.23 5.15 -8.91
N VAL A 167 -12.82 5.62 -10.02
CA VAL A 167 -13.98 6.52 -10.03
C VAL A 167 -15.24 5.80 -9.55
N ALA A 168 -15.38 4.50 -9.85
CA ALA A 168 -16.47 3.67 -9.33
C ALA A 168 -16.28 3.35 -7.84
N PHE A 169 -15.05 3.14 -7.37
CA PHE A 169 -14.78 2.92 -5.95
C PHE A 169 -15.03 4.18 -5.10
N LEU A 170 -14.57 5.36 -5.55
CA LEU A 170 -14.93 6.63 -4.91
C LEU A 170 -16.43 6.95 -5.05
N GLY A 171 -17.06 6.59 -6.17
CA GLY A 171 -18.50 6.73 -6.38
C GLY A 171 -19.32 5.86 -5.43
N PHE A 172 -18.90 4.61 -5.20
CA PHE A 172 -19.51 3.67 -4.27
C PHE A 172 -19.34 4.14 -2.81
N PHE A 173 -18.14 4.59 -2.43
CA PHE A 173 -17.90 5.18 -1.12
C PHE A 173 -18.68 6.48 -0.89
N ARG A 174 -18.93 7.28 -1.94
CA ARG A 174 -19.76 8.50 -1.85
C ARG A 174 -21.25 8.21 -1.77
N LEU A 175 -21.72 7.06 -2.29
CA LEU A 175 -23.13 6.68 -2.27
C LEU A 175 -23.57 6.07 -0.92
N HIS A 176 -22.66 5.52 -0.12
CA HIS A 176 -22.93 4.85 1.16
C HIS A 176 -22.50 5.67 2.41
N GLN A 177 -22.39 7.00 2.28
CA GLN A 177 -22.23 7.92 3.42
C GLN A 177 -23.43 8.86 3.60
N ARG A 178 -24.66 8.41 3.32
CA ARG A 178 -25.88 9.10 3.78
C ARG A 178 -26.31 8.59 5.14
#